data_AF-A0A4Q5C7A8-F1
#
_entry.id   AF-A0A4Q5C7A8-F1
#
_cell.length_a   1.000
_cell.length_b   1.000
_cell.length_c   1.000
_cell.angle_alpha   90.00
_cell.angle_beta   90.00
_cell.angle_gamma   90.00
#
_symmetry.space_group_name_H-M   'P 1'
#
loop_
_entity.id
_entity.type
_entity.pdbx_description
1 polymer ?
#
loop_
_entity_poly.entity_id
_entity_poly.type
_entity_poly.pdbx_seq_one_letter_code
_entity_poly.pdbx_strand_id
1 'polypeptide(L)' 'MKIENIKNYLNEKITNSWYKNSEIDYGISGKFLDCETIGNDLKIIWEEMGEQLEMVVSWFTEYSPEQIYNIWMEEA' A
#
# COMPACT_ATOMS: atom_id res chain seq x y z
N MET A 1 10.12 -13.67 1.93
CA MET A 1 8.72 -13.35 2.31
C MET A 1 7.81 -13.76 1.17
N LYS A 2 6.60 -14.27 1.42
CA LYS A 2 5.65 -14.57 0.32
C LYS A 2 4.92 -13.28 -0.07
N ILE A 3 4.82 -12.99 -1.37
CA ILE A 3 4.11 -11.81 -1.89
C ILE A 3 2.67 -11.72 -1.36
N GLU A 4 2.00 -12.87 -1.20
CA GLU A 4 0.65 -12.96 -0.65
C GLU A 4 0.54 -12.40 0.78
N ASN A 5 1.59 -12.56 1.60
CA ASN A 5 1.60 -11.99 2.95
C ASN A 5 1.70 -10.46 2.90
N ILE A 6 2.43 -9.93 1.91
CA ILE A 6 2.55 -8.48 1.69
C ILE A 6 1.22 -7.93 1.20
N LYS A 7 0.59 -8.56 0.20
CA LYS A 7 -0.75 -8.18 -0.29
C LYS A 7 -1.76 -8.09 0.83
N ASN A 8 -1.88 -9.15 1.63
CA ASN A 8 -2.82 -9.18 2.75
C ASN A 8 -2.52 -8.12 3.81
N TYR A 9 -1.24 -7.91 4.13
CA TYR A 9 -0.84 -6.90 5.10
C TYR A 9 -1.14 -5.47 4.59
N LEU A 10 -0.79 -5.16 3.35
CA LEU A 10 -1.03 -3.85 2.74
C LEU A 10 -2.53 -3.58 2.60
N ASN A 11 -3.33 -4.56 2.17
CA ASN A 11 -4.78 -4.40 2.12
C ASN A 11 -5.36 -4.05 3.49
N GLU A 12 -4.95 -4.76 4.54
CA GLU A 12 -5.43 -4.48 5.90
C GLU A 12 -5.01 -3.08 6.38
N LYS A 13 -3.76 -2.67 6.14
CA LYS A 13 -3.25 -1.39 6.62
C LYS A 13 -3.75 -0.19 5.80
N ILE A 14 -3.77 -0.30 4.49
CA ILE A 14 -4.17 0.79 3.60
C ILE A 14 -5.70 0.93 3.58
N THR A 15 -6.44 -0.16 3.30
CA THR A 15 -7.90 -0.11 3.17
C THR A 15 -8.59 -0.06 4.53
N ASN A 16 -8.32 -1.04 5.39
CA ASN A 16 -9.11 -1.25 6.61
C ASN A 16 -8.65 -0.41 7.81
N SER A 17 -7.50 0.26 7.70
CA SER A 17 -6.95 1.14 8.75
C SER A 17 -6.79 2.58 8.25
N TRP A 18 -5.84 2.88 7.35
CA TRP A 18 -5.57 4.26 6.91
C TRP A 18 -6.80 4.91 6.29
N TYR A 19 -7.29 4.42 5.14
CA TYR A 19 -8.41 5.05 4.45
C TYR A 19 -9.72 4.96 5.22
N LYS A 20 -9.92 3.92 6.04
CA LYS A 20 -11.06 3.86 6.96
C LYS A 20 -11.07 5.03 7.95
N ASN A 21 -9.92 5.40 8.50
CA ASN A 21 -9.81 6.55 9.40
C ASN A 21 -9.83 7.87 8.61
N SER A 22 -9.12 7.95 7.48
CA SER A 22 -9.06 9.15 6.64
C SER A 22 -10.43 9.55 6.08
N GLU A 23 -11.30 8.60 5.77
CA GLU A 23 -12.68 8.89 5.35
C GLU A 23 -13.48 9.57 6.48
N ILE A 24 -13.29 9.13 7.73
CA ILE A 24 -13.98 9.69 8.90
C ILE A 24 -13.42 11.07 9.25
N ASP A 25 -12.09 11.20 9.27
CA ASP A 25 -11.42 12.39 9.79
C ASP A 25 -11.30 13.51 8.75
N TYR A 26 -11.11 13.15 7.47
CA TYR A 26 -10.79 14.09 6.40
C TYR A 26 -11.72 13.99 5.19
N GLY A 27 -12.64 13.02 5.15
CA GLY A 27 -13.48 12.77 3.98
C GLY A 27 -12.70 12.24 2.78
N ILE A 28 -11.51 11.68 2.99
CA ILE A 28 -10.66 11.12 1.93
C ILE A 28 -10.89 9.61 1.86
N SER A 29 -11.56 9.16 0.80
CA SER A 29 -11.79 7.74 0.53
C SER A 29 -10.65 7.14 -0.28
N GLY A 30 -10.32 5.88 -0.01
CA GLY A 30 -9.37 5.14 -0.82
C GLY A 30 -9.31 3.67 -0.44
N LYS A 31 -8.57 2.87 -1.21
CA LYS A 31 -8.39 1.44 -0.96
C LYS A 31 -7.17 0.89 -1.68
N PHE A 32 -6.53 -0.10 -1.07
CA PHE A 32 -5.55 -0.92 -1.75
C PHE A 32 -6.21 -1.69 -2.91
N LEU A 33 -5.52 -1.75 -4.05
CA LEU A 33 -5.99 -2.50 -5.22
C LEU A 33 -5.16 -3.74 -5.44
N ASP A 34 -3.84 -3.59 -5.57
CA ASP A 34 -2.93 -4.72 -5.73
C ASP A 34 -1.47 -4.34 -5.43
N CYS A 35 -0.60 -5.35 -5.33
CA CYS A 35 0.83 -5.16 -5.52
C CYS A 35 1.45 -6.28 -6.37
N GLU A 36 2.48 -5.93 -7.13
CA GLU A 36 3.16 -6.86 -8.02
C GLU A 36 4.67 -6.71 -7.96
N THR A 37 5.37 -7.83 -8.14
CA THR A 37 6.83 -7.84 -8.15
C THR A 37 7.33 -7.48 -9.55
N ILE A 38 8.21 -6.49 -9.63
CA ILE A 38 8.89 -6.06 -10.86
C ILE A 38 10.40 -6.21 -10.62
N GLY A 39 10.96 -7.35 -11.02
CA GLY A 39 12.36 -7.67 -10.72
C GLY A 39 12.60 -7.79 -9.21
N ASN A 40 13.44 -6.91 -8.65
CA ASN A 40 13.73 -6.85 -7.21
C ASN A 40 12.83 -5.85 -6.47
N ASP A 41 11.89 -5.21 -7.17
CA ASP A 41 11.07 -4.13 -6.66
C ASP A 41 9.62 -4.58 -6.49
N LEU A 42 8.87 -3.81 -5.70
CA LEU A 42 7.45 -4.01 -5.49
C LEU A 42 6.68 -2.78 -5.97
N LYS A 43 5.81 -2.96 -6.96
CA LYS A 43 4.84 -1.94 -7.35
C LYS A 43 3.59 -2.10 -6.49
N ILE A 44 3.16 -1.02 -5.85
CA ILE A 44 1.94 -0.93 -5.03
C ILE A 44 0.95 -0.06 -5.79
N ILE A 45 -0.31 -0.50 -5.86
CA ILE A 45 -1.39 0.19 -6.58
C ILE A 45 -2.55 0.38 -5.61
N TRP A 46 -3.06 1.62 -5.53
CA TRP A 46 -4.21 1.95 -4.70
C TRP A 46 -5.12 2.95 -5.42
N GLU A 47 -6.31 3.13 -4.90
CA GLU A 47 -7.25 4.17 -5.31
C GLU A 47 -7.34 5.22 -4.20
N GLU A 48 -7.32 6.49 -4.57
CA GLU A 48 -7.65 7.61 -3.69
C GLU A 48 -8.61 8.55 -4.42
N MET A 49 -9.76 8.85 -3.80
CA MET A 49 -10.77 9.76 -4.35
C MET A 49 -11.23 9.42 -5.78
N GLY A 50 -11.18 8.13 -6.15
CA GLY A 50 -11.52 7.63 -7.48
C GLY A 50 -10.39 7.68 -8.51
N GLU A 51 -9.21 8.18 -8.15
CA GLU A 51 -8.01 8.14 -8.97
C GLU A 51 -7.14 6.94 -8.57
N GLN A 52 -6.61 6.23 -9.57
CA GLN A 52 -5.66 5.15 -9.35
C GLN A 52 -4.25 5.73 -9.24
N LEU A 53 -3.57 5.42 -8.15
CA LEU A 53 -2.21 5.83 -7.85
C LEU A 53 -1.30 4.59 -7.77
N GLU A 54 -0.02 4.79 -8.02
CA GLU A 54 0.98 3.75 -7.95
C GLU A 54 2.32 4.27 -7.46
N MET A 55 3.07 3.40 -6.78
CA MET A 55 4.45 3.66 -6.40
C MET A 55 5.29 2.39 -6.47
N VAL A 56 6.62 2.56 -6.45
CA VAL A 56 7.57 1.46 -6.48
C VAL A 56 8.46 1.51 -5.24
N VAL A 57 8.51 0.40 -4.50
CA VAL A 57 9.45 0.17 -3.40
C VAL A 57 10.60 -0.68 -3.92
N SER A 58 11.76 -0.07 -4.12
CA SER A 58 12.94 -0.78 -4.60
C SER A 58 13.49 -1.75 -3.57
N TRP A 59 14.05 -2.88 -4.02
CA TRP A 59 14.66 -3.89 -3.15
C TRP A 59 13.75 -4.36 -2.00
N PHE A 60 12.44 -4.47 -2.26
CA PHE A 60 11.42 -4.69 -1.22
C PHE A 60 11.65 -5.93 -0.34
N THR A 61 12.41 -6.90 -0.83
CA THR A 61 12.76 -8.11 -0.09
C THR A 61 13.63 -7.85 1.14
N GLU A 62 14.26 -6.68 1.23
CA GLU A 62 15.05 -6.23 2.40
C GLU A 62 14.18 -5.61 3.50
N TYR A 63 12.90 -5.35 3.22
CA TYR A 63 11.98 -4.69 4.14
C TYR A 63 10.97 -5.68 4.73
N SER A 64 10.52 -5.40 5.95
CA SER A 64 9.33 -6.03 6.52
C SER A 64 8.04 -5.47 5.89
N PRO A 65 6.88 -6.15 5.98
CA PRO A 65 5.61 -5.58 5.52
C PRO A 65 5.28 -4.22 6.14
N GLU A 66 5.65 -4.03 7.41
CA GLU A 66 5.47 -2.76 8.12
C GLU A 66 6.36 -1.66 7.55
N GLN A 67 7.62 -1.96 7.24
CA GLN A 67 8.51 -0.99 6.60
C GLN A 67 8.02 -0.61 5.19
N ILE A 68 7.52 -1.58 4.41
CA ILE A 68 6.91 -1.32 3.10
C ILE A 68 5.70 -0.39 3.24
N TYR A 69 4.84 -0.64 4.22
CA TYR A 69 3.70 0.22 4.52
C TYR A 69 4.12 1.64 4.94
N ASN A 70 5.15 1.76 5.78
CA ASN A 70 5.66 3.07 6.20
C ASN A 70 6.25 3.85 5.03
N ILE A 71 6.97 3.17 4.11
CA ILE A 71 7.47 3.79 2.88
C ILE A 71 6.30 4.29 2.03
N TRP A 72 5.22 3.50 1.91
CA TRP A 72 4.02 3.94 1.20
C TRP A 72 3.38 5.16 1.86
N MET A 73 3.26 5.18 3.18
CA MET A 73 2.73 6.31 3.95
C MET A 73 3.54 7.61 3.81
N GLU A 74 4.84 7.54 3.56
CA GLU A 74 5.69 8.71 3.40
C GLU A 74 5.51 9.39 2.03
N GLU A 75 5.07 8.63 1.03
CA GLU A 75 4.89 9.09 -0.37
C GLU A 75 3.41 9.32 -0.75
N ALA A 76 2.46 8.82 0.06
CA ALA A 76 1.02 8.89 -0.17
C ALA A 76 0.38 10.22 0.26
#